data_AF-A0A7C6WN23-F1
#
_entry.id   AF-A0A7C6WN23-F1
#
_cell.length_a   1.000
_cell.length_b   1.000
_cell.length_c   1.000
_cell.angle_alpha   90.00
_cell.angle_beta   90.00
_cell.angle_gamma   90.00
#
_symmetry.space_group_name_H-M   'P 1'
#
loop_
_entity.id
_entity.type
_entity.pdbx_description
1 polymer ?
#
loop_
_entity_poly.entity_id
_entity_poly.type
_entity_poly.pdbx_seq_one_letter_code
_entity_poly.pdbx_strand_id
1 'polypeptide(L)'
;MKRRLNIAIGLLHNPLLIIMDEPLVGVDIISKRKIMDKMLKLKSEGRAIVFSSHSTDEVEKLCDRIVLLENGLVKAYGRLDDILKEYKKHSLEDIFITEEK
;
A
#
# COMPACT_ATOMS: atom_id res chain seq x y z
N MET A 1 -8.17 12.46 -13.51
CA MET A 1 -7.79 11.66 -14.70
C MET A 1 -6.28 11.44 -14.87
N LYS A 2 -5.41 12.43 -14.59
CA LYS A 2 -3.94 12.32 -14.78
C LYS A 2 -3.30 11.09 -14.10
N ARG A 3 -3.69 10.78 -12.85
CA ARG A 3 -3.14 9.65 -12.07
C ARG A 3 -3.30 8.29 -12.77
N ARG A 4 -4.52 8.00 -13.24
CA ARG A 4 -4.85 6.74 -13.94
C ARG A 4 -4.07 6.60 -15.25
N LEU A 5 -3.87 7.69 -15.98
CA LEU A 5 -3.07 7.68 -17.21
C LEU A 5 -1.60 7.36 -16.89
N ASN A 6 -1.02 7.98 -15.86
CA ASN A 6 0.37 7.71 -15.47
C ASN A 6 0.58 6.24 -15.06
N ILE A 7 -0.34 5.67 -14.29
CA ILE A 7 -0.31 4.25 -13.94
C ILE A 7 -0.41 3.39 -15.21
N ALA A 8 -1.32 3.70 -16.12
CA ALA A 8 -1.47 2.96 -17.38
C ALA A 8 -0.18 3.00 -18.23
N ILE A 9 0.44 4.18 -18.36
CA ILE A 9 1.71 4.35 -19.08
C ILE A 9 2.81 3.49 -18.45
N GLY A 10 2.93 3.50 -17.12
CA GLY A 10 3.90 2.68 -16.40
C GLY A 10 3.69 1.17 -16.59
N LEU A 11 2.47 0.73 -16.89
CA LEU A 11 2.14 -0.68 -17.09
C LEU A 11 2.30 -1.16 -18.55
N LEU A 12 2.42 -0.24 -19.53
CA LEU A 12 2.42 -0.58 -20.97
C LEU A 12 3.51 -1.59 -21.37
N HIS A 13 4.68 -1.51 -20.76
CA HIS A 13 5.83 -2.36 -21.07
C HIS A 13 5.88 -3.64 -20.23
N ASN A 14 4.78 -3.99 -19.57
CA ASN A 14 4.61 -5.21 -18.79
C ASN A 14 5.70 -5.43 -17.70
N PRO A 15 5.93 -4.47 -16.77
CA PRO A 15 6.98 -4.59 -15.77
C PRO A 15 6.73 -5.72 -14.77
N LEU A 16 7.82 -6.35 -14.31
CA LEU A 16 7.82 -7.31 -13.20
C LEU A 16 7.80 -6.62 -11.82
N LEU A 17 8.34 -5.39 -11.74
CA LEU A 17 8.36 -4.56 -10.53
C LEU A 17 7.70 -3.21 -10.82
N ILE A 18 6.70 -2.85 -10.02
CA ILE A 18 5.96 -1.59 -10.12
C ILE A 18 6.19 -0.81 -8.83
N ILE A 19 6.70 0.42 -8.95
CA ILE A 19 6.90 1.33 -7.81
C ILE A 19 5.99 2.54 -7.98
N MET A 20 5.20 2.86 -6.97
CA MET A 20 4.24 3.96 -7.02
C MET A 20 4.29 4.78 -5.74
N ASP A 21 4.47 6.10 -5.87
CA ASP A 21 4.39 7.01 -4.74
C ASP A 21 2.95 7.50 -4.55
N GLU A 22 2.30 7.14 -3.43
CA GLU A 22 0.96 7.56 -3.00
C GLU A 22 -0.18 7.35 -4.03
N PRO A 23 -0.23 6.20 -4.76
CA PRO A 23 -0.99 6.08 -6.02
C PRO A 23 -2.49 6.41 -5.94
N LEU A 24 -3.09 6.28 -4.75
CA LEU A 24 -4.52 6.39 -4.50
C LEU A 24 -4.96 7.77 -3.97
N VAL A 25 -4.01 8.66 -3.65
CA VAL A 25 -4.31 9.98 -3.09
C VAL A 25 -5.06 10.87 -4.08
N GLY A 26 -6.13 11.51 -3.61
CA GLY A 26 -6.97 12.40 -4.41
C GLY A 26 -7.79 11.69 -5.50
N VAL A 27 -7.92 10.36 -5.42
CA VAL A 27 -8.77 9.56 -6.31
C VAL A 27 -10.13 9.33 -5.66
N ASP A 28 -11.21 9.48 -6.43
CA ASP A 28 -12.56 9.21 -5.95
C ASP A 28 -12.76 7.73 -5.53
N ILE A 29 -13.70 7.46 -4.63
CA ILE A 29 -13.91 6.14 -4.02
C ILE A 29 -14.09 5.03 -5.07
N ILE A 30 -14.82 5.31 -6.16
CA ILE A 30 -15.11 4.32 -7.20
C ILE A 30 -13.83 4.01 -7.99
N SER A 31 -13.09 5.04 -8.39
CA SER A 31 -11.81 4.89 -9.08
C SER A 31 -10.75 4.23 -8.20
N LYS A 32 -10.73 4.53 -6.90
CA LYS A 32 -9.80 3.94 -5.92
C LYS A 32 -9.98 2.43 -5.89
N ARG A 33 -11.21 1.94 -5.70
CA ARG A 33 -11.51 0.49 -5.74
C ARG A 33 -11.04 -0.17 -7.04
N LYS A 34 -11.31 0.45 -8.19
CA LYS A 34 -10.87 -0.08 -9.50
C LYS A 34 -9.34 -0.19 -9.62
N ILE A 35 -8.59 0.78 -9.06
CA ILE A 35 -7.13 0.72 -9.06
C ILE A 35 -6.65 -0.39 -8.13
N MET A 36 -7.24 -0.51 -6.93
CA MET A 36 -6.93 -1.57 -5.96
C MET A 36 -7.17 -2.98 -6.56
N ASP A 37 -8.33 -3.20 -7.18
CA ASP A 37 -8.66 -4.47 -7.84
C ASP A 37 -7.63 -4.81 -8.93
N LYS A 38 -7.18 -3.79 -9.67
CA LYS A 38 -6.16 -3.97 -10.70
C LYS A 38 -4.79 -4.30 -10.11
N MET A 39 -4.41 -3.67 -9.00
CA MET A 39 -3.17 -3.99 -8.28
C MET A 39 -3.19 -5.44 -7.77
N LEU A 40 -4.31 -5.89 -7.19
CA LEU A 40 -4.48 -7.28 -6.75
C LEU A 40 -4.37 -8.28 -7.91
N LYS A 41 -4.97 -7.96 -9.06
CA LYS A 41 -4.82 -8.79 -10.27
C LYS A 41 -3.37 -8.84 -10.77
N LEU A 42 -2.67 -7.72 -10.78
CA LEU A 42 -1.26 -7.66 -11.19
C LEU A 42 -0.38 -8.48 -10.24
N LYS A 43 -0.64 -8.41 -8.94
CA LYS A 43 -0.01 -9.26 -7.92
C LYS A 43 -0.29 -10.74 -8.18
N SER A 44 -1.53 -11.13 -8.47
CA SER A 44 -1.87 -12.54 -8.77
C SER A 44 -1.22 -13.05 -10.08
N GLU A 45 -0.90 -12.15 -11.01
CA GLU A 45 -0.12 -12.44 -12.22
C GLU A 45 1.39 -12.58 -11.95
N GLY A 46 1.84 -12.51 -10.69
CA GLY A 46 3.24 -12.70 -10.29
C GLY A 46 4.10 -11.44 -10.30
N ARG A 47 3.49 -10.25 -10.35
CA ARG A 47 4.23 -8.97 -10.32
C ARG A 47 4.48 -8.50 -8.89
N ALA A 48 5.65 -7.93 -8.67
CA ALA A 48 5.97 -7.22 -7.43
C ALA A 48 5.47 -5.78 -7.50
N ILE A 49 4.79 -5.32 -6.45
CA ILE A 49 4.27 -3.96 -6.34
C ILE A 49 4.77 -3.37 -5.03
N VAL A 50 5.40 -2.20 -5.10
CA VAL A 50 5.83 -1.40 -3.96
C VAL A 50 5.11 -0.06 -4.06
N PHE A 51 4.44 0.34 -2.99
CA PHE A 51 3.81 1.65 -2.94
C PHE A 51 3.89 2.27 -1.54
N SER A 52 3.91 3.60 -1.50
CA SER A 52 3.70 4.38 -0.28
C SER A 52 2.21 4.71 -0.13
N SER A 53 1.73 4.69 1.11
CA SER A 53 0.40 5.17 1.46
C SER A 53 0.39 5.61 2.92
N HIS A 54 -0.30 6.71 3.20
CA HIS A 54 -0.66 7.11 4.56
C HIS A 54 -1.99 6.50 5.03
N SER A 55 -2.69 5.77 4.15
CA SER A 55 -3.95 5.09 4.49
C SER A 55 -3.66 3.65 4.91
N THR A 56 -3.76 3.41 6.21
CA THR A 56 -3.76 2.09 6.86
C THR A 56 -4.72 1.09 6.19
N ASP A 57 -5.95 1.51 5.87
CA ASP A 57 -6.94 0.67 5.18
C ASP A 57 -6.47 0.20 3.79
N GLU A 58 -5.77 1.05 3.03
CA GLU A 58 -5.19 0.65 1.74
C GLU A 58 -4.08 -0.38 1.93
N VAL A 59 -3.21 -0.14 2.90
CA VAL A 59 -2.08 -1.01 3.21
C VAL A 59 -2.57 -2.39 3.66
N GLU A 60 -3.53 -2.45 4.58
CA GLU A 60 -4.10 -3.71 5.07
C GLU A 60 -4.75 -4.55 3.99
N LYS A 61 -5.41 -3.90 3.02
CA LYS A 61 -6.10 -4.60 1.93
C LYS A 61 -5.18 -5.09 0.82
N LEU A 62 -4.03 -4.45 0.61
CA LEU A 62 -3.19 -4.67 -0.57
C LEU A 62 -1.87 -5.38 -0.24
N CYS A 63 -1.28 -5.10 0.92
CA CYS A 63 0.10 -5.47 1.23
C CYS A 63 0.19 -6.82 1.96
N ASP A 64 1.11 -7.68 1.52
CA ASP A 64 1.53 -8.85 2.32
C ASP A 64 2.58 -8.46 3.36
N ARG A 65 3.38 -7.45 3.02
CA ARG A 65 4.53 -6.97 3.78
C ARG A 65 4.51 -5.46 3.81
N ILE A 66 4.94 -4.89 4.91
CA ILE A 66 4.97 -3.45 5.11
C ILE A 66 6.31 -3.02 5.71
N VAL A 67 6.63 -1.74 5.49
CA VAL A 67 7.68 -1.02 6.19
C VAL A 67 7.02 0.18 6.83
N LEU A 68 7.07 0.25 8.16
CA LEU A 68 6.57 1.36 8.94
C LEU A 68 7.69 2.40 9.08
N LEU A 69 7.45 3.60 8.54
CA LEU A 69 8.40 4.70 8.58
C LEU A 69 7.88 5.79 9.52
N GLU A 70 8.76 6.28 10.40
CA GLU A 70 8.48 7.38 11.31
C GLU A 70 9.72 8.26 11.43
N ASN A 71 9.58 9.58 11.22
CA ASN A 71 10.68 10.54 11.31
C ASN A 71 11.94 10.16 10.50
N GLY A 72 11.75 9.52 9.34
CA GLY A 72 12.84 9.06 8.47
C GLY A 72 13.52 7.76 8.91
N LEU A 73 13.04 7.11 9.97
CA LEU A 73 13.55 5.84 10.47
C LEU A 73 12.57 4.70 10.22
N VAL A 74 13.11 3.50 10.01
CA VAL A 74 12.31 2.26 9.95
C VAL A 74 11.98 1.84 11.37
N LYS A 75 10.69 1.91 11.71
CA LYS A 75 10.17 1.52 13.02
C LYS A 75 9.90 0.02 13.10
N ALA A 76 9.28 -0.52 12.06
CA ALA A 76 8.97 -1.94 11.93
C ALA A 76 9.00 -2.35 10.45
N TYR A 77 9.34 -3.60 10.17
CA TYR A 77 9.26 -4.17 8.83
C TYR A 77 8.98 -5.68 8.92
N GLY A 78 8.17 -6.21 8.03
CA GLY A 78 7.76 -7.61 8.13
C GLY A 78 6.52 -7.94 7.32
N ARG A 79 5.96 -9.13 7.54
CA ARG A 79 4.61 -9.44 7.07
C ARG A 79 3.61 -8.64 7.90
N LEU A 80 2.53 -8.21 7.26
CA LEU A 80 1.47 -7.45 7.94
C LEU A 80 0.94 -8.21 9.16
N ASP A 81 0.63 -9.50 9.01
CA ASP A 81 0.11 -10.34 10.08
C ASP A 81 1.06 -10.48 11.27
N ASP A 82 2.38 -10.50 11.00
CA ASP A 82 3.39 -10.63 12.05
C ASP A 82 3.51 -9.32 12.85
N ILE A 83 3.47 -8.18 12.16
CA ILE A 83 3.47 -6.85 12.79
C ILE A 83 2.21 -6.65 13.63
N LEU A 84 1.03 -6.97 13.11
CA LEU A 84 -0.22 -6.83 13.87
C LEU A 84 -0.21 -7.67 15.18
N LYS A 85 0.36 -8.89 15.12
CA LYS A 85 0.55 -9.75 16.29
C LYS A 85 1.54 -9.19 17.28
N GLU A 86 2.68 -8.68 16.80
CA GLU A 86 3.73 -8.09 17.64
C GLU A 86 3.20 -6.93 18.48
N TYR A 87 2.44 -6.04 17.85
CA TYR A 87 1.83 -4.88 18.51
C TYR A 87 0.55 -5.21 19.30
N LYS A 88 0.06 -6.45 19.23
CA LYS A 88 -1.20 -6.91 19.85
C LYS A 88 -2.41 -6.03 19.45
N LYS A 89 -2.47 -5.61 18.19
CA LYS A 89 -3.54 -4.77 17.64
C LYS A 89 -4.30 -5.48 16.53
N HIS A 90 -5.50 -4.98 16.24
CA HIS A 90 -6.36 -5.52 15.18
C HIS A 90 -6.28 -4.71 13.88
N SER A 91 -5.76 -3.49 13.93
CA SER A 91 -5.49 -2.65 12.76
C SER A 91 -4.17 -1.90 12.92
N LEU A 92 -3.63 -1.43 11.80
CA LEU A 92 -2.50 -0.50 11.74
C LEU A 92 -2.90 0.87 12.32
N GLU A 93 -4.16 1.30 12.18
CA GLU A 93 -4.64 2.57 12.78
C GLU A 93 -4.38 2.59 14.29
N ASP A 94 -4.64 1.48 14.97
CA ASP A 94 -4.40 1.36 16.40
C ASP A 94 -2.92 1.47 16.77
N ILE A 95 -2.02 1.05 15.87
CA ILE A 95 -0.57 1.15 16.08
C ILE A 95 -0.15 2.62 16.02
N PHE A 96 -0.58 3.35 14.99
CA PHE A 96 -0.24 4.76 14.81
C PHE A 96 -0.84 5.66 15.91
N ILE A 97 -2.10 5.43 16.32
CA ILE A 97 -2.77 6.29 17.33
C ILE A 97 -2.18 6.10 18.74
N THR A 98 -1.66 4.92 19.07
CA THR A 98 -1.12 4.65 20.42
C THR A 98 0.17 5.42 20.69
N GLU A 99 0.83 5.94 19.65
CA GLU A 99 2.17 6.52 19.73
C GLU A 99 2.22 8.05 19.60
N GLU A 100 1.07 8.72 19.39
CA GLU A 100 0.95 10.19 19.49
C GLU A 100 0.82 10.72 20.94
N LYS A 101 1.16 9.92 21.96
CA LYS A 101 1.22 10.32 23.37
C LYS A 101 2.65 10.29 23.90
#